data_AF-A0A3M1IWZ0-F1
#
_entry.id   AF-A0A3M1IWZ0-F1
#
_cell.length_a   1.000
_cell.length_b   1.000
_cell.length_c   1.000
_cell.angle_alpha   90.00
_cell.angle_beta   90.00
_cell.angle_gamma   90.00
#
_symmetry.space_group_name_H-M   'P 1'
#
loop_
_entity.id
_entity.type
_entity.pdbx_description
1 polymer ?
#
loop_
_entity_poly.entity_id
_entity_poly.type
_entity_poly.pdbx_seq_one_letter_code
_entity_poly.pdbx_strand_id
1 'polypeptide(L)'
;AGVSGWGTGQQLLYYREEGKNYRPDLVLLMFYLDNDIKDNLPGRGITVNGKNCYAPYFVLANGKLDPNPWRYAPGLPPAMGQANPLRKLANNLLGAVHPHSALYTQLEPLLAPAPVKINMLDFYAGSDPTFDYGVELTTQLVRQLQAEVERDGATFGVVIISPLNLIEFMQMDDAAREQVYQRLPVLRRAEEIDPPNVTLARQFAADGAPVLDLLPVFLQVQTETGIPLYFAQDKHWNAAGNRLAAKTIARWLAQQQLIPQD
;
A
#
# COMPACT_ATOMS: atom_id res chain seq x y z
N ALA A 1 12.06 -6.37 -1.57
CA ALA A 1 12.66 -5.36 -0.67
C ALA A 1 11.56 -4.79 0.22
N GLY A 2 11.88 -4.35 1.44
CA GLY A 2 10.93 -3.69 2.36
C GLY A 2 11.52 -2.39 2.86
N VAL A 3 10.87 -1.26 2.57
CA VAL A 3 11.35 0.08 2.92
C VAL A 3 10.19 0.85 3.57
N SER A 4 10.47 1.47 4.71
CA SER A 4 9.47 2.26 5.43
C SER A 4 8.99 3.45 4.59
N GLY A 5 7.67 3.66 4.55
CA GLY A 5 7.04 4.78 3.84
C GLY A 5 6.94 4.59 2.32
N TRP A 6 7.15 3.38 1.81
CA TRP A 6 6.88 3.05 0.40
C TRP A 6 5.47 2.52 0.25
N GLY A 7 4.74 3.04 -0.74
CA GLY A 7 3.53 2.41 -1.26
C GLY A 7 3.80 1.65 -2.55
N THR A 8 2.71 1.17 -3.18
CA THR A 8 2.76 0.41 -4.44
C THR A 8 3.43 1.15 -5.59
N GLY A 9 3.35 2.49 -5.61
CA GLY A 9 4.07 3.30 -6.59
C GLY A 9 5.58 3.14 -6.49
N GLN A 10 6.16 3.15 -5.29
CA GLN A 10 7.59 2.94 -5.11
C GLN A 10 7.98 1.48 -5.32
N GLN A 11 7.11 0.53 -4.98
CA GLN A 11 7.33 -0.89 -5.30
C GLN A 11 7.41 -1.11 -6.83
N LEU A 12 6.56 -0.45 -7.62
CA LEU A 12 6.63 -0.45 -9.09
C LEU A 12 7.93 0.19 -9.62
N LEU A 13 8.33 1.34 -9.07
CA LEU A 13 9.59 1.99 -9.46
C LEU A 13 10.81 1.12 -9.11
N TYR A 14 10.81 0.49 -7.93
CA TYR A 14 11.86 -0.42 -7.54
C TYR A 14 11.96 -1.61 -8.50
N TYR A 15 10.83 -2.20 -8.93
CA TYR A 15 10.86 -3.24 -9.94
C TYR A 15 11.51 -2.75 -11.26
N ARG A 16 11.10 -1.56 -11.73
CA ARG A 16 11.62 -0.96 -12.96
C ARG A 16 13.11 -0.64 -12.95
N GLU A 17 13.61 -0.15 -11.82
CA GLU A 17 14.99 0.33 -11.68
C GLU A 17 15.96 -0.79 -11.26
N GLU A 18 15.50 -1.71 -10.41
CA GLU A 18 16.35 -2.67 -9.71
C GLU A 18 15.79 -4.09 -9.79
N GLY A 19 14.52 -4.31 -9.45
CA GLY A 19 13.91 -5.63 -9.29
C GLY A 19 13.97 -6.52 -10.55
N LYS A 20 13.74 -5.97 -11.73
CA LYS A 20 13.81 -6.73 -12.99
C LYS A 20 15.23 -7.17 -13.35
N ASN A 21 16.26 -6.47 -12.87
CA ASN A 21 17.66 -6.78 -13.20
C ASN A 21 18.11 -8.12 -12.58
N TYR A 22 17.40 -8.60 -11.55
CA TYR A 22 17.61 -9.93 -10.97
C TYR A 22 17.12 -11.07 -11.87
N ARG A 23 16.40 -10.76 -12.96
CA ARG A 23 15.73 -11.73 -13.85
C ARG A 23 14.91 -12.75 -13.05
N PRO A 24 13.94 -12.28 -12.24
CA PRO A 24 13.17 -13.16 -11.38
C PRO A 24 12.27 -14.09 -12.20
N ASP A 25 12.09 -15.33 -11.76
CA ASP A 25 11.03 -16.20 -12.25
C ASP A 25 9.67 -15.88 -11.59
N LEU A 26 9.72 -15.26 -10.39
CA LEU A 26 8.58 -14.89 -9.57
C LEU A 26 8.82 -13.55 -8.86
N VAL A 27 7.83 -12.67 -8.90
CA VAL A 27 7.77 -11.45 -8.10
C VAL A 27 6.56 -11.52 -7.17
N LEU A 28 6.82 -11.47 -5.86
CA LEU A 28 5.78 -11.40 -4.83
C LEU A 28 5.66 -9.98 -4.29
N LEU A 29 4.47 -9.41 -4.47
CA LEU A 29 4.08 -8.17 -3.83
C LEU A 29 3.58 -8.46 -2.41
N MET A 30 4.35 -8.05 -1.40
CA MET A 30 3.92 -8.05 0.01
C MET A 30 3.11 -6.77 0.27
N PHE A 31 1.79 -6.86 0.12
CA PHE A 31 0.88 -5.72 0.18
C PHE A 31 0.36 -5.48 1.60
N TYR A 32 0.74 -4.37 2.24
CA TYR A 32 0.21 -4.01 3.55
C TYR A 32 -0.97 -3.03 3.43
N LEU A 33 -2.15 -3.44 3.90
CA LEU A 33 -3.42 -2.74 3.66
C LEU A 33 -3.45 -1.27 4.09
N ASP A 34 -2.59 -0.88 5.03
CA ASP A 34 -2.59 0.47 5.58
C ASP A 34 -1.67 1.40 4.77
N ASN A 35 -0.35 1.22 4.87
CA ASN A 35 0.59 2.17 4.29
C ASN A 35 0.63 2.10 2.76
N ASP A 36 0.43 0.92 2.14
CA ASP A 36 0.57 0.79 0.70
C ASP A 36 -0.49 1.58 -0.09
N ILE A 37 -1.62 1.92 0.53
CA ILE A 37 -2.63 2.81 -0.05
C ILE A 37 -2.29 4.27 0.26
N LYS A 38 -1.99 4.57 1.53
CA LYS A 38 -1.72 5.94 2.02
C LYS A 38 -0.49 6.58 1.41
N ASP A 39 0.52 5.77 1.12
CA ASP A 39 1.83 6.23 0.64
C ASP A 39 1.86 6.41 -0.89
N ASN A 40 0.84 5.95 -1.61
CA ASN A 40 0.65 6.26 -3.03
C ASN A 40 0.19 7.71 -3.28
N LEU A 41 -0.36 8.37 -2.25
CA LEU A 41 -0.85 9.73 -2.35
C LEU A 41 0.29 10.77 -2.33
N PRO A 42 0.11 11.91 -3.02
CA PRO A 42 1.16 12.91 -3.16
C PRO A 42 1.54 13.60 -1.85
N GLY A 43 2.80 14.06 -1.78
CA GLY A 43 3.34 14.82 -0.65
C GLY A 43 3.93 13.95 0.46
N ARG A 44 3.98 12.63 0.27
CA ARG A 44 4.69 11.70 1.15
C ARG A 44 6.20 11.83 0.97
N GLY A 45 6.93 11.68 2.07
CA GLY A 45 8.37 11.84 2.09
C GLY A 45 8.98 11.61 3.46
N ILE A 46 10.30 11.64 3.52
CA ILE A 46 11.08 11.54 4.75
C ILE A 46 11.98 12.77 4.88
N THR A 47 12.35 13.14 6.10
CA THR A 47 13.35 14.18 6.35
C THR A 47 14.70 13.51 6.60
N VAL A 48 15.70 13.82 5.77
CA VAL A 48 17.08 13.32 5.92
C VAL A 48 18.00 14.52 6.08
N ASN A 49 18.74 14.58 7.19
CA ASN A 49 19.66 15.69 7.51
C ASN A 49 19.01 17.07 7.39
N GLY A 50 17.77 17.20 7.88
CA GLY A 50 17.01 18.45 7.85
C GLY A 50 16.46 18.83 6.47
N LYS A 51 16.59 17.98 5.45
CA LYS A 51 16.01 18.17 4.12
C LYS A 51 14.87 17.20 3.89
N ASN A 52 13.74 17.70 3.42
CA ASN A 52 12.62 16.84 3.03
C ASN A 52 12.90 16.20 1.68
N CYS A 53 12.66 14.90 1.59
CA CYS A 53 12.80 14.10 0.39
C CYS A 53 11.44 13.51 0.06
N TYR A 54 10.78 14.06 -0.96
CA TYR A 54 9.47 13.61 -1.38
C TYR A 54 9.57 12.44 -2.34
N ALA A 55 8.71 11.44 -2.13
CA ALA A 55 8.60 10.31 -3.03
C ALA A 55 7.97 10.76 -4.36
N PRO A 56 8.46 10.26 -5.51
CA PRO A 56 7.70 10.31 -6.74
C PRO A 56 6.36 9.59 -6.56
N TYR A 57 5.30 10.10 -7.16
CA TYR A 57 3.94 9.56 -7.04
C TYR A 57 3.30 9.35 -8.41
N PHE A 58 2.17 8.64 -8.46
CA PHE A 58 1.44 8.36 -9.69
C PHE A 58 0.07 9.03 -9.68
N VAL A 59 -0.48 9.24 -10.88
CA VAL A 59 -1.73 9.97 -11.08
C VAL A 59 -2.65 9.15 -11.95
N LEU A 60 -3.93 9.06 -11.56
CA LEU A 60 -4.98 8.63 -12.48
C LEU A 60 -5.40 9.81 -13.35
N ALA A 61 -5.18 9.72 -14.65
CA ALA A 61 -5.65 10.64 -15.66
C ALA A 61 -7.01 10.18 -16.20
N ASN A 62 -8.10 10.81 -15.79
CA ASN A 62 -9.46 10.45 -16.22
C ASN A 62 -9.75 8.94 -15.99
N GLY A 63 -9.41 8.43 -14.82
CA GLY A 63 -9.61 7.02 -14.44
C GLY A 63 -8.59 6.03 -15.00
N LYS A 64 -7.57 6.47 -15.73
CA LYS A 64 -6.48 5.61 -16.22
C LYS A 64 -5.15 5.99 -15.58
N LEU A 65 -4.34 5.02 -15.21
CA LEU A 65 -3.01 5.29 -14.69
C LEU A 65 -2.14 6.00 -15.73
N ASP A 66 -1.53 7.13 -15.35
CA ASP A 66 -0.35 7.64 -16.04
C ASP A 66 0.84 6.75 -15.65
N PRO A 67 1.40 5.95 -16.57
CA PRO A 67 2.40 4.94 -16.23
C PRO A 67 3.74 5.57 -15.83
N ASN A 68 3.92 6.88 -16.00
CA ASN A 68 5.17 7.58 -15.68
C ASN A 68 4.99 8.40 -14.39
N PRO A 69 5.92 8.29 -13.43
CA PRO A 69 5.79 8.99 -12.15
C PRO A 69 5.85 10.52 -12.33
N TRP A 70 5.24 11.19 -11.36
CA TRP A 70 5.29 12.63 -11.13
C TRP A 70 6.22 12.91 -9.95
N ARG A 71 6.99 13.99 -10.01
CA ARG A 71 7.71 14.51 -8.85
C ARG A 71 6.81 15.46 -8.08
N TYR A 72 6.94 15.41 -6.75
CA TYR A 72 6.35 16.41 -5.89
C TYR A 72 7.20 17.68 -5.92
N ALA A 73 6.55 18.83 -6.00
CA ALA A 73 7.19 20.14 -6.04
C ALA A 73 6.52 21.04 -4.98
N PRO A 74 7.21 21.37 -3.87
CA PRO A 74 6.64 22.28 -2.86
C PRO A 74 6.18 23.61 -3.47
N GLY A 75 4.97 24.06 -3.13
CA GLY A 75 4.37 25.27 -3.70
C GLY A 75 3.56 25.05 -4.97
N LEU A 76 3.60 23.87 -5.59
CA LEU A 76 2.65 23.48 -6.63
C LEU A 76 1.62 22.50 -6.05
N PRO A 77 0.30 22.73 -6.27
CA PRO A 77 -0.69 21.74 -5.93
C PRO A 77 -0.39 20.40 -6.63
N PRO A 78 -0.45 19.26 -5.95
CA PRO A 78 -0.23 17.98 -6.60
C PRO A 78 -1.37 17.62 -7.55
N ALA A 79 -1.08 16.90 -8.61
CA ALA A 79 -2.08 16.44 -9.57
C ALA A 79 -2.79 15.20 -9.00
N MET A 80 -4.13 15.21 -9.03
CA MET A 80 -4.97 14.05 -8.71
C MET A 80 -6.15 14.05 -9.68
N GLY A 81 -6.51 12.89 -10.23
CA GLY A 81 -7.63 12.71 -11.15
C GLY A 81 -7.42 13.25 -12.58
N GLN A 82 -6.43 14.11 -12.81
CA GLN A 82 -6.13 14.70 -14.13
C GLN A 82 -4.62 14.75 -14.37
N ALA A 83 -4.20 14.35 -15.57
CA ALA A 83 -2.82 14.52 -16.03
C ALA A 83 -2.76 15.62 -17.11
N ASN A 84 -2.34 16.81 -16.72
CA ASN A 84 -2.02 17.89 -17.65
C ASN A 84 -0.50 17.84 -17.98
N PRO A 85 -0.08 17.69 -19.24
CA PRO A 85 1.33 17.58 -19.61
C PRO A 85 2.20 18.78 -19.19
N LEU A 86 1.68 20.01 -19.29
CA LEU A 86 2.40 21.21 -18.87
C LEU A 86 2.57 21.25 -17.35
N ARG A 87 1.54 20.83 -16.61
CA ARG A 87 1.63 20.69 -15.16
C ARG A 87 2.63 19.60 -14.78
N LYS A 88 2.62 18.46 -15.46
CA LYS A 88 3.60 17.38 -15.25
C LYS A 88 5.03 17.88 -15.46
N LEU A 89 5.26 18.61 -16.54
CA LEU A 89 6.56 19.22 -16.83
C LEU A 89 6.97 20.18 -15.71
N ALA A 90 6.10 21.10 -15.29
CA ALA A 90 6.38 22.05 -14.21
C ALA A 90 6.69 21.35 -12.88
N ASN A 91 5.86 20.39 -12.47
CA ASN A 91 6.07 19.58 -11.27
C ASN A 91 7.40 18.81 -11.33
N ASN A 92 7.71 18.19 -12.47
CA ASN A 92 8.93 17.39 -12.61
C ASN A 92 10.19 18.26 -12.62
N LEU A 93 10.16 19.41 -13.29
CA LEU A 93 11.28 20.35 -13.31
C LEU A 93 11.53 20.92 -11.90
N LEU A 94 10.50 21.47 -11.25
CA LEU A 94 10.66 22.04 -9.91
C LEU A 94 11.02 20.97 -8.87
N GLY A 95 10.36 19.81 -8.90
CA GLY A 95 10.69 18.70 -8.01
C GLY A 95 12.10 18.14 -8.24
N ALA A 96 12.66 18.28 -9.44
CA ALA A 96 14.07 17.96 -9.70
C ALA A 96 15.03 19.02 -9.18
N VAL A 97 14.65 20.30 -9.22
CA VAL A 97 15.47 21.41 -8.71
C VAL A 97 15.46 21.45 -7.18
N HIS A 98 14.35 21.11 -6.53
CA HIS A 98 14.16 21.17 -5.07
C HIS A 98 15.33 20.61 -4.25
N PRO A 99 15.78 19.35 -4.41
CA PRO A 99 16.86 18.80 -3.58
C PRO A 99 18.21 19.48 -3.79
N HIS A 100 18.38 20.23 -4.89
CA HIS A 100 19.62 20.90 -5.29
C HIS A 100 19.61 22.42 -5.05
N SER A 101 18.49 22.99 -4.60
CA SER A 101 18.36 24.45 -4.39
C SER A 101 18.19 24.79 -2.92
N ALA A 102 19.21 25.40 -2.33
CA ALA A 102 19.17 25.86 -0.93
C ALA A 102 18.02 26.86 -0.69
N LEU A 103 17.82 27.81 -1.61
CA LEU A 103 16.72 28.76 -1.54
C LEU A 103 15.37 28.06 -1.56
N TYR A 104 15.18 27.09 -2.47
CA TYR A 104 13.91 26.39 -2.56
C TYR A 104 13.63 25.57 -1.29
N THR A 105 14.63 24.86 -0.76
CA THR A 105 14.48 24.14 0.52
C THR A 105 14.22 25.05 1.72
N GLN A 106 14.74 26.28 1.74
CA GLN A 106 14.49 27.24 2.82
C GLN A 106 13.09 27.85 2.74
N LEU A 107 12.56 28.06 1.51
CA LEU A 107 11.21 28.57 1.31
C LEU A 107 10.14 27.47 1.44
N GLU A 108 10.53 26.21 1.31
CA GLU A 108 9.62 25.05 1.36
C GLU A 108 8.62 25.09 2.52
N PRO A 109 8.97 25.40 3.79
CA PRO A 109 7.99 25.43 4.89
C PRO A 109 6.85 26.43 4.68
N LEU A 110 7.06 27.46 3.84
CA LEU A 110 6.05 28.45 3.48
C LEU A 110 5.22 28.04 2.26
N LEU A 111 5.72 27.08 1.47
CA LEU A 111 5.19 26.69 0.16
C LEU A 111 4.51 25.32 0.18
N ALA A 112 5.02 24.39 0.98
CA ALA A 112 4.56 23.00 0.98
C ALA A 112 3.17 22.90 1.62
N PRO A 113 2.14 22.45 0.88
CA PRO A 113 0.87 22.12 1.52
C PRO A 113 1.07 20.90 2.44
N ALA A 114 0.16 20.76 3.42
CA ALA A 114 0.11 19.54 4.21
C ALA A 114 -0.06 18.32 3.29
N PRO A 115 0.59 17.18 3.60
CA PRO A 115 0.45 15.98 2.81
C PRO A 115 -1.01 15.52 2.79
N VAL A 116 -1.44 14.92 1.69
CA VAL A 116 -2.77 14.34 1.58
C VAL A 116 -2.89 13.20 2.59
N LYS A 117 -3.91 13.27 3.45
CA LYS A 117 -4.17 12.29 4.50
C LYS A 117 -5.51 11.62 4.23
N ILE A 118 -5.52 10.31 4.33
CA ILE A 118 -6.72 9.48 4.33
C ILE A 118 -6.76 8.66 5.61
N ASN A 119 -7.94 8.26 6.05
CA ASN A 119 -8.12 7.37 7.18
C ASN A 119 -8.58 5.99 6.69
N MET A 120 -8.00 4.90 7.21
CA MET A 120 -8.47 3.57 6.83
C MET A 120 -9.90 3.28 7.31
N LEU A 121 -10.40 4.04 8.29
CA LEU A 121 -11.81 4.00 8.68
C LEU A 121 -12.75 4.46 7.55
N ASP A 122 -12.25 5.22 6.57
CA ASP A 122 -13.06 5.69 5.44
C ASP A 122 -13.51 4.53 4.54
N PHE A 123 -12.83 3.38 4.62
CA PHE A 123 -13.31 2.12 4.02
C PHE A 123 -14.72 1.74 4.51
N TYR A 124 -15.02 2.00 5.78
CA TYR A 124 -16.33 1.75 6.36
C TYR A 124 -17.25 2.98 6.26
N ALA A 125 -16.69 4.20 6.30
CA ALA A 125 -17.48 5.43 6.19
C ALA A 125 -18.13 5.59 4.80
N GLY A 126 -17.41 5.20 3.73
CA GLY A 126 -17.89 5.24 2.35
C GLY A 126 -18.18 6.65 1.84
N SER A 127 -17.41 7.65 2.27
CA SER A 127 -17.70 9.06 1.99
C SER A 127 -16.48 9.97 1.73
N ASP A 128 -15.27 9.43 1.62
CA ASP A 128 -14.07 10.22 1.28
C ASP A 128 -13.61 9.93 -0.16
N PRO A 129 -13.85 10.86 -1.12
CA PRO A 129 -13.40 10.72 -2.50
C PRO A 129 -11.87 10.58 -2.64
N THR A 130 -11.11 11.09 -1.67
CA THR A 130 -9.65 10.97 -1.65
C THR A 130 -9.22 9.56 -1.27
N PHE A 131 -9.94 8.93 -0.33
CA PHE A 131 -9.75 7.53 0.02
C PHE A 131 -10.07 6.64 -1.18
N ASP A 132 -11.23 6.85 -1.82
CA ASP A 132 -11.65 6.09 -3.00
C ASP A 132 -10.62 6.22 -4.15
N TYR A 133 -10.13 7.44 -4.38
CA TYR A 133 -9.04 7.70 -5.33
C TYR A 133 -7.77 6.92 -4.97
N GLY A 134 -7.38 6.90 -3.69
CA GLY A 134 -6.21 6.17 -3.20
C GLY A 134 -6.33 4.66 -3.44
N VAL A 135 -7.50 4.08 -3.18
CA VAL A 135 -7.79 2.66 -3.43
C VAL A 135 -7.73 2.34 -4.92
N GLU A 136 -8.37 3.15 -5.76
CA GLU A 136 -8.34 2.96 -7.22
C GLU A 136 -6.92 3.10 -7.78
N LEU A 137 -6.19 4.14 -7.35
CA LEU A 137 -4.79 4.34 -7.76
C LEU A 137 -3.92 3.14 -7.39
N THR A 138 -4.09 2.63 -6.17
CA THR A 138 -3.36 1.46 -5.68
C THR A 138 -3.67 0.23 -6.52
N THR A 139 -4.94 -0.03 -6.83
CA THR A 139 -5.33 -1.15 -7.68
C THR A 139 -4.70 -1.04 -9.07
N GLN A 140 -4.76 0.14 -9.69
CA GLN A 140 -4.15 0.36 -10.99
C GLN A 140 -2.63 0.20 -10.97
N LEU A 141 -1.97 0.56 -9.86
CA LEU A 141 -0.53 0.33 -9.68
C LEU A 141 -0.19 -1.15 -9.53
N VAL A 142 -1.00 -1.94 -8.80
CA VAL A 142 -0.83 -3.39 -8.73
C VAL A 142 -0.98 -4.01 -10.12
N ARG A 143 -2.02 -3.62 -10.89
CA ARG A 143 -2.21 -4.07 -12.28
C ARG A 143 -1.02 -3.72 -13.17
N GLN A 144 -0.50 -2.49 -13.05
CA GLN A 144 0.66 -2.05 -13.83
C GLN A 144 1.91 -2.85 -13.48
N LEU A 145 2.15 -3.11 -12.19
CA LEU A 145 3.27 -3.94 -11.73
C LEU A 145 3.14 -5.36 -12.26
N GLN A 146 1.97 -5.99 -12.11
CA GLN A 146 1.69 -7.32 -12.66
C GLN A 146 2.01 -7.38 -14.16
N ALA A 147 1.47 -6.43 -14.94
CA ALA A 147 1.65 -6.40 -16.39
C ALA A 147 3.12 -6.18 -16.81
N GLU A 148 3.92 -5.49 -16.00
CA GLU A 148 5.36 -5.35 -16.24
C GLU A 148 6.14 -6.62 -15.89
N VAL A 149 5.81 -7.25 -14.76
CA VAL A 149 6.41 -8.52 -14.33
C VAL A 149 6.16 -9.62 -15.36
N GLU A 150 4.92 -9.77 -15.81
CA GLU A 150 4.53 -10.78 -16.80
C GLU A 150 5.15 -10.51 -18.18
N ARG A 151 5.26 -9.23 -18.59
CA ARG A 151 5.92 -8.85 -19.84
C ARG A 151 7.40 -9.23 -19.83
N ASP A 152 8.05 -9.13 -18.68
CA ASP A 152 9.45 -9.49 -18.50
C ASP A 152 9.65 -11.01 -18.31
N GLY A 153 8.58 -11.82 -18.43
CA GLY A 153 8.62 -13.28 -18.44
C GLY A 153 8.54 -13.93 -17.05
N ALA A 154 8.26 -13.15 -16.01
CA ALA A 154 8.14 -13.61 -14.65
C ALA A 154 6.67 -13.81 -14.24
N THR A 155 6.44 -14.62 -13.21
CA THR A 155 5.11 -14.76 -12.60
C THR A 155 4.92 -13.69 -11.52
N PHE A 156 3.69 -13.19 -11.36
CA PHE A 156 3.35 -12.23 -10.31
C PHE A 156 2.41 -12.87 -9.28
N GLY A 157 2.53 -12.46 -8.01
CA GLY A 157 1.60 -12.85 -6.96
C GLY A 157 1.51 -11.79 -5.86
N VAL A 158 0.36 -11.72 -5.19
CA VAL A 158 0.12 -10.76 -4.11
C VAL A 158 -0.08 -11.48 -2.79
N VAL A 159 0.63 -11.07 -1.75
CA VAL A 159 0.41 -11.50 -0.37
C VAL A 159 -0.11 -10.32 0.42
N ILE A 160 -1.36 -10.40 0.88
CA ILE A 160 -2.00 -9.35 1.67
C ILE A 160 -1.65 -9.52 3.14
N ILE A 161 -1.22 -8.42 3.75
CA ILE A 161 -0.87 -8.29 5.16
C ILE A 161 -1.85 -7.32 5.80
N SER A 162 -2.62 -7.82 6.77
CA SER A 162 -3.57 -7.01 7.54
C SER A 162 -2.89 -6.33 8.74
N PRO A 163 -3.33 -5.12 9.10
CA PRO A 163 -2.83 -4.44 10.29
C PRO A 163 -3.35 -5.10 11.57
N LEU A 164 -2.58 -4.98 12.66
CA LEU A 164 -2.91 -5.59 13.95
C LEU A 164 -4.31 -5.21 14.47
N ASN A 165 -4.71 -3.95 14.31
CA ASN A 165 -6.03 -3.47 14.75
C ASN A 165 -7.19 -4.20 14.06
N LEU A 166 -7.03 -4.67 12.82
CA LEU A 166 -8.06 -5.47 12.14
C LEU A 166 -8.15 -6.88 12.75
N ILE A 167 -7.01 -7.48 13.10
CA ILE A 167 -6.96 -8.78 13.78
C ILE A 167 -7.63 -8.68 15.15
N GLU A 168 -7.22 -7.69 15.94
CA GLU A 168 -7.78 -7.44 17.27
C GLU A 168 -9.29 -7.22 17.20
N PHE A 169 -9.76 -6.40 16.24
CA PHE A 169 -11.18 -6.17 16.02
C PHE A 169 -11.95 -7.45 15.69
N MET A 170 -11.42 -8.30 14.81
CA MET A 170 -12.08 -9.56 14.44
C MET A 170 -12.12 -10.59 15.57
N GLN A 171 -11.24 -10.49 16.56
CA GLN A 171 -11.22 -11.36 17.75
C GLN A 171 -12.13 -10.86 18.89
N MET A 172 -12.63 -9.62 18.83
CA MET A 172 -13.52 -9.08 19.85
C MET A 172 -14.86 -9.83 19.88
N ASP A 173 -15.37 -10.05 21.10
CA ASP A 173 -16.74 -10.48 21.32
C ASP A 173 -17.73 -9.31 21.08
N ASP A 174 -19.02 -9.64 21.05
CA ASP A 174 -20.08 -8.68 20.74
C ASP A 174 -20.12 -7.50 21.73
N ALA A 175 -19.82 -7.74 23.01
CA ALA A 175 -19.84 -6.70 24.04
C ALA A 175 -18.68 -5.71 23.86
N ALA A 176 -17.48 -6.21 23.55
CA ALA A 176 -16.32 -5.38 23.24
C ALA A 176 -16.52 -4.60 21.94
N ARG A 177 -17.09 -5.22 20.89
CA ARG A 177 -17.42 -4.51 19.63
C ARG A 177 -18.44 -3.39 19.86
N GLU A 178 -19.47 -3.63 20.67
CA GLU A 178 -20.45 -2.59 20.98
C GLU A 178 -19.82 -1.37 21.66
N GLN A 179 -18.81 -1.55 22.52
CA GLN A 179 -18.04 -0.44 23.09
C GLN A 179 -17.24 0.34 22.04
N VAL A 180 -16.69 -0.36 21.03
CA VAL A 180 -16.03 0.28 19.88
C VAL A 180 -17.03 1.10 19.08
N TYR A 181 -18.22 0.55 18.79
CA TYR A 181 -19.27 1.24 18.05
C TYR A 181 -19.82 2.47 18.77
N GLN A 182 -19.91 2.44 20.10
CA GLN A 182 -20.30 3.63 20.88
C GLN A 182 -19.29 4.78 20.73
N ARG A 183 -17.99 4.47 20.61
CA ARG A 183 -16.93 5.46 20.42
C ARG A 183 -16.80 5.90 18.96
N LEU A 184 -16.97 4.97 18.03
CA LEU A 184 -16.83 5.15 16.59
C LEU A 184 -18.04 4.53 15.87
N PRO A 185 -19.20 5.22 15.83
CA PRO A 185 -20.43 4.68 15.26
C PRO A 185 -20.31 4.21 13.81
N VAL A 186 -19.43 4.86 13.03
CA VAL A 186 -19.15 4.51 11.63
C VAL A 186 -18.66 3.07 11.44
N LEU A 187 -17.98 2.50 12.45
CA LEU A 187 -17.46 1.13 12.39
C LEU A 187 -18.55 0.06 12.47
N ARG A 188 -19.78 0.41 12.85
CA ARG A 188 -20.89 -0.56 12.83
C ARG A 188 -21.13 -1.12 11.42
N ARG A 189 -20.78 -0.36 10.37
CA ARG A 189 -20.84 -0.85 8.98
C ARG A 189 -19.94 -2.05 8.72
N ALA A 190 -18.94 -2.32 9.55
CA ALA A 190 -18.11 -3.54 9.46
C ALA A 190 -18.92 -4.84 9.65
N GLU A 191 -20.13 -4.77 10.20
CA GLU A 191 -21.06 -5.92 10.29
C GLU A 191 -21.85 -6.12 8.98
N GLU A 192 -21.84 -5.13 8.08
CA GLU A 192 -22.66 -5.11 6.85
C GLU A 192 -21.82 -5.33 5.58
N ILE A 193 -20.51 -5.04 5.64
CA ILE A 193 -19.61 -5.10 4.48
C ILE A 193 -18.39 -5.98 4.76
N ASP A 194 -17.84 -6.55 3.70
CA ASP A 194 -16.57 -7.26 3.76
C ASP A 194 -15.45 -6.34 4.26
N PRO A 195 -14.49 -6.85 5.05
CA PRO A 195 -13.33 -6.07 5.47
C PRO A 195 -12.40 -5.74 4.28
N PRO A 196 -11.51 -4.74 4.42
CA PRO A 196 -10.64 -4.26 3.34
C PRO A 196 -9.80 -5.35 2.67
N ASN A 197 -9.25 -6.30 3.44
CA ASN A 197 -8.46 -7.41 2.92
C ASN A 197 -9.26 -8.28 1.95
N VAL A 198 -10.50 -8.63 2.28
CA VAL A 198 -11.35 -9.48 1.44
C VAL A 198 -11.72 -8.74 0.15
N THR A 199 -12.09 -7.47 0.27
CA THR A 199 -12.46 -6.64 -0.88
C THR A 199 -11.30 -6.48 -1.86
N LEU A 200 -10.10 -6.13 -1.37
CA LEU A 200 -8.92 -5.95 -2.20
C LEU A 200 -8.38 -7.28 -2.74
N ALA A 201 -8.44 -8.36 -1.95
CA ALA A 201 -8.08 -9.70 -2.44
C ALA A 201 -8.94 -10.10 -3.64
N ARG A 202 -10.25 -9.88 -3.55
CA ARG A 202 -11.20 -10.17 -4.63
C ARG A 202 -10.89 -9.31 -5.87
N GLN A 203 -10.58 -8.04 -5.68
CA GLN A 203 -10.25 -7.13 -6.78
C GLN A 203 -8.96 -7.56 -7.50
N PHE A 204 -7.88 -7.83 -6.76
CA PHE A 204 -6.62 -8.29 -7.35
C PHE A 204 -6.76 -9.67 -8.04
N ALA A 205 -7.54 -10.58 -7.44
CA ALA A 205 -7.82 -11.88 -8.06
C ALA A 205 -8.65 -11.76 -9.35
N ALA A 206 -9.62 -10.83 -9.39
CA ALA A 206 -10.39 -10.56 -10.60
C ALA A 206 -9.53 -10.00 -11.75
N ASP A 207 -8.39 -9.39 -11.42
CA ASP A 207 -7.39 -8.91 -12.37
C ASP A 207 -6.38 -9.99 -12.81
N GLY A 208 -6.58 -11.23 -12.35
CA GLY A 208 -5.78 -12.39 -12.75
C GLY A 208 -4.56 -12.65 -11.87
N ALA A 209 -4.30 -11.83 -10.84
CA ALA A 209 -3.20 -12.08 -9.92
C ALA A 209 -3.57 -13.21 -8.93
N PRO A 210 -2.71 -14.22 -8.72
CA PRO A 210 -2.80 -15.09 -7.56
C PRO A 210 -2.66 -14.28 -6.27
N VAL A 211 -3.62 -14.43 -5.34
CA VAL A 211 -3.63 -13.71 -4.06
C VAL A 211 -3.63 -14.66 -2.88
N LEU A 212 -2.79 -14.37 -1.89
CA LEU A 212 -2.82 -14.96 -0.56
C LEU A 212 -3.17 -13.90 0.48
N ASP A 213 -4.30 -14.06 1.16
CA ASP A 213 -4.61 -13.29 2.36
C ASP A 213 -4.09 -14.01 3.60
N LEU A 214 -3.22 -13.37 4.38
CA LEU A 214 -2.68 -13.93 5.61
C LEU A 214 -3.63 -13.78 6.81
N LEU A 215 -4.65 -12.92 6.74
CA LEU A 215 -5.54 -12.66 7.87
C LEU A 215 -6.22 -13.93 8.43
N PRO A 216 -6.83 -14.81 7.60
CA PRO A 216 -7.53 -15.98 8.12
C PRO A 216 -6.62 -16.93 8.92
N VAL A 217 -5.41 -17.20 8.43
CA VAL A 217 -4.48 -18.12 9.12
C VAL A 217 -3.90 -17.50 10.39
N PHE A 218 -3.67 -16.19 10.41
CA PHE A 218 -3.21 -15.49 11.61
C PHE A 218 -4.28 -15.52 12.71
N LEU A 219 -5.54 -15.27 12.34
CA LEU A 219 -6.68 -15.36 13.27
C LEU A 219 -6.82 -16.77 13.82
N GLN A 220 -6.82 -17.78 12.94
CA GLN A 220 -6.97 -19.17 13.34
C GLN A 220 -5.91 -19.58 14.37
N VAL A 221 -4.63 -19.35 14.06
CA VAL A 221 -3.53 -19.78 14.94
C VAL A 221 -3.57 -19.05 16.29
N GLN A 222 -3.86 -17.75 16.31
CA GLN A 222 -3.97 -17.02 17.57
C GLN A 222 -5.15 -17.52 18.42
N THR A 223 -6.30 -17.76 17.81
CA THR A 223 -7.49 -18.26 18.52
C THR A 223 -7.28 -19.67 19.08
N GLU A 224 -6.66 -20.57 18.31
CA GLU A 224 -6.46 -21.97 18.71
C GLU A 224 -5.32 -22.15 19.73
N THR A 225 -4.26 -21.36 19.63
CA THR A 225 -3.02 -21.58 20.41
C THR A 225 -2.74 -20.53 21.48
N GLY A 226 -3.33 -19.34 21.37
CA GLY A 226 -3.01 -18.19 22.21
C GLY A 226 -1.59 -17.65 22.02
N ILE A 227 -0.82 -18.17 21.05
CA ILE A 227 0.56 -17.72 20.81
C ILE A 227 0.53 -16.31 20.20
N PRO A 228 1.22 -15.33 20.81
CA PRO A 228 1.31 -13.99 20.22
C PRO A 228 2.11 -14.06 18.92
N LEU A 229 1.57 -13.46 17.85
CA LEU A 229 2.24 -13.36 16.54
C LEU A 229 2.83 -11.97 16.29
N TYR A 230 2.47 -11.01 17.12
CA TYR A 230 2.94 -9.62 17.09
C TYR A 230 3.73 -9.33 18.36
N PHE A 231 4.52 -8.26 18.34
CA PHE A 231 5.12 -7.74 19.56
C PHE A 231 4.06 -7.06 20.44
N ALA A 232 4.23 -7.09 21.76
CA ALA A 232 3.22 -6.56 22.69
C ALA A 232 3.03 -5.03 22.61
N GLN A 233 4.05 -4.30 22.15
CA GLN A 233 4.07 -2.84 22.06
C GLN A 233 4.43 -2.35 20.66
N ASP A 234 4.40 -3.24 19.67
CA ASP A 234 4.82 -2.94 18.31
C ASP A 234 3.95 -3.71 17.31
N LYS A 235 3.52 -3.01 16.26
CA LYS A 235 2.56 -3.51 15.27
C LYS A 235 3.15 -4.53 14.29
N HIS A 236 4.45 -4.80 14.34
CA HIS A 236 5.12 -5.77 13.48
C HIS A 236 5.03 -7.17 14.07
N TRP A 237 5.17 -8.15 13.19
CA TRP A 237 5.26 -9.56 13.57
C TRP A 237 6.48 -9.83 14.42
N ASN A 238 6.31 -10.65 15.45
CA ASN A 238 7.43 -11.24 16.17
C ASN A 238 8.00 -12.45 15.39
N ALA A 239 8.96 -13.17 15.96
CA ALA A 239 9.56 -14.33 15.30
C ALA A 239 8.54 -15.45 14.96
N ALA A 240 7.51 -15.65 15.79
CA ALA A 240 6.47 -16.64 15.53
C ALA A 240 5.54 -16.20 14.39
N GLY A 241 5.14 -14.92 14.34
CA GLY A 241 4.37 -14.36 13.23
C GLY A 241 5.11 -14.43 11.90
N ASN A 242 6.38 -14.04 11.86
CA ASN A 242 7.22 -14.17 10.68
C ASN A 242 7.33 -15.64 10.21
N ARG A 243 7.51 -16.58 11.16
CA ARG A 243 7.56 -18.01 10.85
C ARG A 243 6.24 -18.54 10.29
N LEU A 244 5.11 -18.08 10.83
CA LEU A 244 3.79 -18.46 10.31
C LEU A 244 3.61 -17.94 8.89
N ALA A 245 3.86 -16.65 8.65
CA ALA A 245 3.77 -16.04 7.33
C ALA A 245 4.63 -16.80 6.31
N ALA A 246 5.91 -17.04 6.62
CA ALA A 246 6.82 -17.76 5.72
C ALA A 246 6.32 -19.18 5.38
N LYS A 247 5.86 -19.95 6.38
CA LYS A 247 5.31 -21.30 6.16
C LYS A 247 4.01 -21.29 5.36
N THR A 248 3.18 -20.28 5.54
CA THR A 248 1.92 -20.16 4.79
C THR A 248 2.20 -19.76 3.35
N ILE A 249 3.05 -18.77 3.12
CA ILE A 249 3.47 -18.33 1.78
C ILE A 249 4.10 -19.50 1.02
N ALA A 250 5.06 -20.22 1.61
CA ALA A 250 5.70 -21.35 0.94
C ALA A 250 4.70 -22.46 0.52
N ARG A 251 3.75 -22.79 1.39
CA ARG A 251 2.69 -23.76 1.06
C ARG A 251 1.78 -23.26 -0.06
N TRP A 252 1.38 -22.00 -0.01
CA TRP A 252 0.55 -21.38 -1.03
C TRP A 252 1.26 -21.35 -2.40
N LEU A 253 2.54 -20.96 -2.43
CA LEU A 253 3.35 -20.97 -3.65
C LEU A 253 3.39 -22.35 -4.31
N ALA A 254 3.58 -23.39 -3.50
CA ALA A 254 3.60 -24.75 -4.01
C ALA A 254 2.21 -25.18 -4.55
N GLN A 255 1.14 -24.88 -3.83
CA GLN A 255 -0.23 -25.22 -4.24
C GLN A 255 -0.66 -24.50 -5.53
N GLN A 256 -0.24 -23.25 -5.71
CA GLN A 256 -0.52 -22.45 -6.90
C GLN A 256 0.46 -22.72 -8.05
N GLN A 257 1.44 -23.62 -7.86
CA GLN A 257 2.49 -23.93 -8.84
C GLN A 257 3.29 -22.68 -9.28
N LEU A 258 3.47 -21.72 -8.35
CA LEU A 258 4.22 -20.48 -8.59
C LEU A 258 5.73 -20.66 -8.41
N ILE A 259 6.14 -21.83 -7.91
CA ILE A 259 7.52 -22.27 -7.78
C ILE A 259 7.65 -23.70 -8.33
N PRO A 260 8.82 -24.10 -8.82
CA PRO A 260 9.07 -25.48 -9.24
C PRO A 260 8.69 -26.47 -8.12
N GLN A 261 8.01 -27.55 -8.50
CA GLN A 261 7.81 -28.70 -7.61
C GLN A 261 9.04 -29.60 -7.77
N ASP A 262 9.78 -29.81 -6.68
CA ASP A 262 10.83 -30.85 -6.62
C ASP A 262 10.23 -32.26 -6.66
#